data_AF-A0AAW2J642-F1
#
_entry.id   AF-A0AAW2J642-F1
#
_cell.length_a   1.000
_cell.length_b   1.000
_cell.length_c   1.000
_cell.angle_alpha   90.00
_cell.angle_beta   90.00
_cell.angle_gamma   90.00
#
_symmetry.space_group_name_H-M   'P 1'
#
loop_
_entity.id
_entity.type
_entity.pdbx_description
1 polymer ?
#
loop_
_entity_poly.entity_id
_entity_poly.type
_entity_poly.pdbx_seq_one_letter_code
_entity_poly.pdbx_strand_id
1 'polypeptide(L)'
;MPIYLLQVLNPPVSTIQKLERLFARFFWGSTTEQRKIHWTKWHNVCFPTDEGGLGIRNLRDVVSAFSYKLWWRLRLNNSLWSTFTISKYCQGYFPGTSKVFTTDSSIWKRLCMIRKEAQGNIFWSLGTGNVSFWHDWCFRKAP
;
A
#
# COMPACT_ATOMS: atom_id res chain seq x y z
N MET A 1 13.89 -5.94 10.97
CA MET A 1 12.44 -6.22 10.85
C MET A 1 12.12 -6.68 9.45
N PRO A 2 11.43 -7.82 9.27
CA PRO A 2 11.06 -8.33 7.96
C PRO A 2 9.94 -7.51 7.31
N ILE A 3 10.30 -6.39 6.67
CA ILE A 3 9.39 -5.49 5.93
C ILE A 3 8.60 -6.24 4.85
N TYR A 4 9.15 -7.33 4.31
CA TYR A 4 8.50 -8.16 3.29
C TYR A 4 7.14 -8.72 3.75
N LEU A 5 6.94 -8.94 5.05
CA LEU A 5 5.65 -9.44 5.56
C LEU A 5 4.51 -8.46 5.30
N LEU A 6 4.79 -7.14 5.30
CA LEU A 6 3.79 -6.09 5.02
C LEU A 6 3.35 -6.07 3.54
N GLN A 7 4.10 -6.73 2.67
CA GLN A 7 3.72 -6.89 1.26
C GLN A 7 2.54 -7.86 1.09
N VAL A 8 2.47 -8.88 1.94
CA VAL A 8 1.47 -9.97 1.85
C VAL A 8 0.37 -9.79 2.89
N LEU A 9 0.73 -9.39 4.10
CA LEU A 9 -0.20 -9.24 5.22
C LEU A 9 -0.88 -7.87 5.18
N ASN A 10 -2.15 -7.83 5.58
CA ASN A 10 -2.87 -6.61 5.90
C ASN A 10 -3.05 -6.51 7.43
N PRO A 11 -2.02 -6.11 8.19
CA PRO A 11 -2.11 -6.03 9.63
C PRO A 11 -3.11 -4.94 10.06
N PRO A 12 -3.86 -5.15 11.15
CA PRO A 12 -4.74 -4.13 11.68
C PRO A 12 -3.92 -2.93 12.16
N VAL A 13 -4.53 -1.75 12.12
CA VAL A 13 -3.90 -0.47 12.51
C VAL A 13 -3.30 -0.53 13.91
N SER A 14 -3.95 -1.24 14.84
CA SER A 14 -3.47 -1.44 16.20
C SER A 14 -2.12 -2.18 16.27
N THR A 15 -1.88 -3.15 15.38
CA THR A 15 -0.59 -3.86 15.30
C THR A 15 0.50 -2.95 14.74
N ILE A 16 0.18 -2.14 13.73
CA ILE A 16 1.12 -1.16 13.18
C ILE A 16 1.52 -0.15 14.27
N GLN A 17 0.54 0.37 15.02
CA GLN A 17 0.79 1.29 16.12
C GLN A 17 1.64 0.67 17.24
N LYS A 18 1.45 -0.62 17.56
CA LYS A 18 2.30 -1.34 18.51
C LYS A 18 3.74 -1.42 18.01
N LEU A 19 3.95 -1.71 16.73
CA LEU A 19 5.28 -1.74 16.12
C LEU A 19 5.95 -0.36 16.13
N GLU A 20 5.21 0.70 15.77
CA GLU A 20 5.70 2.09 15.84
C GLU A 20 6.12 2.47 17.26
N ARG A 21 5.35 2.06 18.29
CA ARG A 21 5.71 2.28 19.69
C ARG A 21 6.98 1.52 20.08
N LEU A 22 7.16 0.29 19.59
CA LEU A 22 8.39 -0.48 19.83
C LEU A 22 9.60 0.19 19.17
N PHE A 23 9.45 0.70 17.95
CA PHE A 23 10.51 1.45 17.28
C PHE A 23 10.85 2.74 18.00
N ALA A 24 9.84 3.48 18.46
CA ALA A 24 10.04 4.69 19.25
C ALA A 24 10.76 4.38 20.57
N ARG A 25 10.36 3.31 21.28
CA ARG A 25 11.03 2.89 22.52
C ARG A 25 12.49 2.53 22.28
N PHE A 26 12.76 1.74 21.23
CA PHE A 26 14.11 1.40 20.83
C PHE A 26 14.94 2.65 20.51
N PHE A 27 14.39 3.55 19.70
CA PHE A 27 15.06 4.76 19.26
C PHE A 27 15.41 5.70 20.42
N TRP A 28 14.48 5.92 21.35
CA TRP A 28 14.72 6.75 22.53
C TRP A 28 15.38 5.99 23.68
N GLY A 29 15.77 4.72 23.50
CA GLY A 29 16.41 3.89 24.51
C GLY A 29 15.56 3.65 25.76
N SER A 30 14.23 3.61 25.61
CA SER A 30 13.31 3.26 26.70
C SER A 30 13.19 1.74 26.81
N THR A 31 13.47 1.23 28.01
CA THR A 31 13.29 -0.19 28.39
C THR A 31 11.98 -0.36 29.16
N THR A 32 11.53 -1.61 29.36
CA THR A 32 10.37 -1.95 30.20
C THR A 32 10.48 -1.38 31.61
N GLU A 33 11.69 -1.31 32.16
CA GLU A 33 11.97 -0.83 33.52
C GLU A 33 12.27 0.67 33.59
N GLN A 34 12.80 1.27 32.52
CA GLN A 34 13.18 2.69 32.48
C GLN A 34 12.51 3.41 31.31
N ARG A 35 11.54 4.27 31.64
CA ARG A 35 10.90 5.16 30.68
C ARG A 35 11.78 6.39 30.47
N LYS A 36 12.25 6.56 29.23
CA LYS A 36 12.93 7.79 28.79
C LYS A 36 11.93 8.76 28.17
N ILE A 37 12.23 10.06 28.27
CA ILE A 37 11.39 11.11 27.69
C ILE A 37 11.45 11.00 26.17
N HIS A 38 10.28 10.95 25.53
CA HIS A 38 10.15 11.04 24.09
C HIS A 38 10.17 12.52 23.69
N TRP A 39 11.28 12.98 23.11
CA TRP A 39 11.48 14.39 22.76
C TRP A 39 10.59 14.86 21.59
N THR A 40 10.15 13.93 20.73
CA THR A 40 9.21 14.23 19.67
C THR A 40 8.32 13.04 19.35
N LYS A 41 7.18 13.31 18.70
CA LYS A 41 6.26 12.27 18.25
C LYS A 41 6.94 11.40 17.19
N TRP A 42 6.73 10.09 17.24
CA TRP A 42 7.31 9.16 16.26
C TRP A 42 7.00 9.54 14.81
N HIS A 43 5.79 10.05 14.56
CA HIS A 43 5.40 10.56 13.24
C HIS A 43 6.34 11.66 12.72
N ASN A 44 6.78 12.56 13.60
CA ASN A 44 7.66 13.67 13.22
C ASN A 44 9.08 13.18 12.88
N VAL A 45 9.53 12.12 13.56
CA VAL A 45 10.81 11.47 13.27
C VAL A 45 10.82 10.86 11.86
N CYS A 46 9.65 10.42 11.37
CA CYS A 46 9.53 9.77 10.08
C CYS A 46 9.54 10.72 8.87
N PHE A 47 9.50 12.04 9.08
CA PHE A 47 9.61 13.00 7.96
C PHE A 47 10.98 12.91 7.27
N PRO A 48 11.08 13.32 5.99
CA PRO A 48 12.36 13.50 5.32
C PRO A 48 13.31 14.39 6.13
N THR A 49 14.62 14.21 5.91
CA THR A 49 15.66 15.04 6.55
C THR A 49 15.49 16.51 6.22
N ASP A 50 15.03 16.81 5.01
CA ASP A 50 14.81 18.18 4.51
C ASP A 50 13.64 18.88 5.23
N GLU A 51 12.73 18.10 5.82
CA GLU A 51 11.58 18.58 6.61
C GLU A 51 11.86 18.51 8.13
N GLY A 52 13.11 18.26 8.54
CA GLY A 52 13.52 18.20 9.95
C GLY A 52 13.25 16.86 10.64
N GLY A 53 12.92 15.80 9.87
CA GLY A 53 12.85 14.43 10.36
C GLY A 53 14.17 13.67 10.21
N LEU A 54 14.14 12.35 10.43
CA LEU A 54 15.31 11.47 10.29
C LEU A 54 15.26 10.62 9.00
N GLY A 55 14.26 10.81 8.14
CA GLY A 55 14.07 10.02 6.93
C GLY A 55 13.68 8.55 7.18
N ILE A 56 13.26 8.21 8.40
CA ILE A 56 12.77 6.87 8.73
C ILE A 56 11.39 6.67 8.10
N ARG A 57 11.21 5.59 7.33
CA ARG A 57 9.91 5.36 6.68
C ARG A 57 8.83 4.99 7.70
N ASN A 58 7.71 5.72 7.64
CA ASN A 58 6.51 5.38 8.38
C ASN A 58 5.93 4.04 7.90
N LEU A 59 5.58 3.15 8.83
CA LEU A 59 5.06 1.82 8.50
C LEU A 59 3.73 1.88 7.75
N ARG A 60 2.88 2.86 8.04
CA ARG A 60 1.60 3.03 7.32
C ARG A 60 1.86 3.36 5.86
N ASP A 61 2.80 4.25 5.59
CA ASP A 61 3.16 4.65 4.24
C ASP A 61 3.80 3.48 3.48
N VAL A 62 4.60 2.66 4.16
CA VAL A 62 5.16 1.43 3.60
C VAL A 62 4.06 0.43 3.21
N VAL A 63 3.05 0.24 4.08
CA VAL A 63 1.89 -0.62 3.77
C VAL A 63 1.11 -0.06 2.57
N SER A 64 0.84 1.24 2.54
CA SER A 64 0.17 1.91 1.42
C SER A 64 0.95 1.74 0.11
N ALA A 65 2.26 2.00 0.12
CA ALA A 65 3.14 1.82 -1.04
C ALA A 65 3.14 0.37 -1.55
N PHE A 66 3.16 -0.61 -0.65
CA PHE A 66 3.04 -2.02 -1.06
C PHE A 66 1.66 -2.36 -1.62
N SER A 67 0.60 -1.72 -1.14
CA SER A 67 -0.73 -1.86 -1.74
C SER A 67 -0.70 -1.37 -3.18
N TYR A 68 -0.13 -0.20 -3.44
CA TYR A 68 0.00 0.35 -4.80
C TYR A 68 0.82 -0.56 -5.71
N LYS A 69 1.95 -1.07 -5.21
CA LYS A 69 2.79 -2.04 -5.93
C LYS A 69 2.02 -3.32 -6.27
N LEU A 70 1.23 -3.83 -5.33
CA LEU A 70 0.44 -5.05 -5.53
C LEU A 70 -0.72 -4.81 -6.51
N TRP A 71 -1.38 -3.65 -6.44
CA TRP A 71 -2.39 -3.23 -7.41
C TRP A 71 -1.81 -3.14 -8.82
N TRP A 72 -0.63 -2.55 -8.97
CA TRP A 72 0.06 -2.49 -10.27
C TRP A 72 0.34 -3.89 -10.83
N ARG A 73 0.80 -4.83 -9.99
CA ARG A 73 1.00 -6.23 -10.40
C ARG A 73 -0.31 -6.92 -10.81
N LEU A 74 -1.40 -6.64 -10.11
CA LEU A 74 -2.73 -7.12 -10.51
C LEU A 74 -3.10 -6.59 -11.90
N ARG A 75 -2.85 -5.29 -12.15
CA ARG A 75 -3.14 -4.61 -13.42
C ARG A 75 -2.32 -5.12 -14.60
N LEU A 76 -1.05 -5.47 -14.38
CA LEU A 76 -0.19 -6.08 -15.40
C LEU A 76 -0.65 -7.48 -15.84
N ASN A 77 -1.45 -8.16 -15.00
CA ASN A 77 -1.95 -9.51 -15.22
C ASN A 77 -0.87 -10.55 -15.66
N ASN A 78 0.35 -10.43 -15.13
CA ASN A 78 1.50 -11.24 -15.53
C ASN A 78 1.80 -12.42 -14.60
N SER A 79 0.95 -12.69 -13.62
CA SER A 79 1.17 -13.72 -12.59
C SER A 79 -0.04 -14.61 -12.41
N LEU A 80 0.16 -15.84 -11.92
CA LEU A 80 -0.95 -16.74 -11.60
C LEU A 80 -1.86 -16.16 -10.50
N TRP A 81 -1.28 -15.40 -9.57
CA TRP A 81 -2.05 -14.69 -8.56
C TRP A 81 -2.97 -13.62 -9.16
N SER A 82 -2.50 -12.86 -10.14
CA SER A 82 -3.31 -11.82 -10.79
C SER A 82 -4.44 -12.43 -11.62
N THR A 83 -4.16 -13.49 -12.38
CA THR A 83 -5.19 -14.17 -13.17
C THR A 83 -6.28 -14.78 -12.29
N PHE A 84 -5.88 -15.45 -11.21
CA PHE A 84 -6.81 -16.00 -10.21
C PHE A 84 -7.64 -14.91 -9.51
N THR A 85 -7.01 -13.80 -9.13
CA THR A 85 -7.69 -12.71 -8.40
C THR A 85 -8.71 -12.03 -9.31
N ILE A 86 -8.38 -11.80 -10.58
CA ILE A 86 -9.30 -11.22 -11.57
C ILE A 86 -10.46 -12.17 -11.85
N SER A 87 -10.21 -13.48 -12.04
CA SER A 87 -11.28 -14.44 -12.28
C SER A 87 -12.22 -14.58 -11.07
N LYS A 88 -11.66 -14.65 -9.86
CA LYS A 88 -12.43 -14.81 -8.63
C LYS A 88 -13.30 -13.60 -8.29
N TYR A 89 -12.74 -12.39 -8.32
CA TYR A 89 -13.43 -11.19 -7.79
C TYR A 89 -14.02 -10.30 -8.88
N CYS A 90 -13.46 -10.35 -10.10
CA CYS A 90 -13.89 -9.49 -11.19
C CYS A 90 -14.64 -10.27 -12.27
N GLN A 91 -14.74 -11.60 -12.18
CA GLN A 91 -15.40 -12.44 -13.20
C GLN A 91 -14.85 -12.20 -14.62
N GLY A 92 -13.56 -11.84 -14.72
CA GLY A 92 -12.92 -11.49 -16.00
C GLY A 92 -13.07 -10.04 -16.45
N TYR A 93 -13.82 -9.21 -15.73
CA TYR A 93 -13.97 -7.77 -16.01
C TYR A 93 -12.85 -6.92 -15.38
N PHE A 94 -12.85 -5.63 -15.72
CA PHE A 94 -11.89 -4.65 -15.24
C PHE A 94 -11.87 -4.53 -13.69
N PRO A 95 -10.71 -4.67 -13.03
CA PRO A 95 -10.64 -4.65 -11.56
C PRO A 95 -11.14 -3.37 -10.87
N GLY A 96 -11.20 -2.24 -11.58
CA GLY A 96 -11.66 -0.97 -11.02
C GLY A 96 -13.14 -0.90 -10.69
N THR A 97 -13.97 -1.68 -11.39
CA THR A 97 -15.44 -1.64 -11.27
C THR A 97 -15.99 -2.74 -10.37
N SER A 98 -15.11 -3.59 -9.82
CA SER A 98 -15.48 -4.71 -8.98
C SER A 98 -16.24 -4.28 -7.71
N LYS A 99 -17.24 -5.08 -7.30
CA LYS A 99 -17.94 -4.89 -6.03
C LYS A 99 -17.14 -5.56 -4.91
N VAL A 100 -17.21 -4.98 -3.71
CA VAL A 100 -16.55 -5.51 -2.51
C VAL A 100 -17.61 -6.07 -1.58
N PHE A 101 -17.45 -7.32 -1.18
CA PHE A 101 -18.32 -8.02 -0.26
C PHE A 101 -17.64 -8.20 1.10
N THR A 102 -18.45 -8.41 2.15
CA THR A 102 -17.96 -8.63 3.51
C THR A 102 -17.22 -9.97 3.67
N THR A 103 -17.50 -10.95 2.82
CA THR A 103 -16.84 -12.26 2.79
C THR A 103 -15.51 -12.26 2.03
N ASP A 104 -15.18 -11.17 1.34
CA ASP A 104 -13.95 -11.09 0.55
C ASP A 104 -12.69 -11.11 1.42
N SER A 105 -11.60 -11.58 0.80
CA SER A 105 -10.29 -11.60 1.45
C SER A 105 -9.84 -10.21 1.90
N SER A 106 -9.10 -10.16 3.01
CA SER A 106 -8.56 -8.91 3.56
C SER A 106 -7.60 -8.20 2.60
N ILE A 107 -6.89 -8.96 1.75
CA ILE A 107 -6.00 -8.43 0.70
C ILE A 107 -6.83 -7.78 -0.41
N TRP A 108 -7.91 -8.41 -0.85
CA TRP A 108 -8.79 -7.83 -1.86
C TRP A 108 -9.40 -6.51 -1.37
N LYS A 109 -9.92 -6.49 -0.14
CA LYS A 109 -10.45 -5.26 0.47
C LYS A 109 -9.40 -4.15 0.54
N ARG A 110 -8.17 -4.48 0.94
CA ARG A 110 -7.03 -3.54 0.96
C ARG A 110 -6.76 -2.95 -0.42
N LEU A 111 -6.79 -3.77 -1.46
CA LEU A 111 -6.61 -3.34 -2.85
C LEU A 111 -7.77 -2.45 -3.34
N CYS A 112 -9.00 -2.80 -3.00
CA CYS A 112 -10.17 -2.00 -3.37
C CYS A 112 -10.20 -0.62 -2.69
N MET A 113 -9.62 -0.46 -1.49
CA MET A 113 -9.51 0.84 -0.82
C MET A 113 -8.65 1.81 -1.61
N ILE A 114 -7.49 1.37 -2.10
CA ILE A 114 -6.54 2.23 -2.83
C ILE A 114 -6.87 2.39 -4.31
N ARG A 115 -7.83 1.63 -4.85
CA ARG A 115 -8.04 1.52 -6.30
C ARG A 115 -8.26 2.86 -6.98
N LYS A 116 -8.99 3.78 -6.33
CA LYS A 116 -9.34 5.09 -6.91
C LYS A 116 -8.08 5.93 -7.11
N GLU A 117 -7.26 6.04 -6.06
CA GLU A 117 -5.99 6.77 -6.10
C GLU A 117 -4.99 6.09 -7.04
N ALA A 118 -4.92 4.75 -7.02
CA ALA A 118 -4.02 4.01 -7.89
C ALA A 118 -4.37 4.21 -9.36
N GLN A 119 -5.65 4.14 -9.72
CA GLN A 119 -6.12 4.28 -11.10
C GLN A 119 -5.95 5.69 -11.63
N GLY A 120 -6.15 6.72 -10.80
CA GLY A 120 -5.89 8.10 -11.20
C GLY A 120 -4.43 8.37 -11.57
N ASN A 121 -3.50 7.54 -11.09
CA ASN A 121 -2.07 7.67 -11.30
C ASN A 121 -1.47 6.61 -12.25
N ILE A 122 -2.31 5.75 -12.86
CA ILE A 122 -1.86 4.75 -13.83
C ILE A 122 -2.12 5.26 -15.24
N PHE A 123 -1.06 5.26 -16.05
CA PHE A 123 -1.12 5.57 -17.47
C PHE A 123 -0.63 4.39 -18.29
N TRP A 124 -1.32 4.09 -19.38
CA TRP A 124 -0.94 3.01 -20.28
C TRP A 124 -0.38 3.59 -21.57
N SER A 125 0.84 3.16 -21.93
CA SER A 125 1.37 3.37 -23.28
C SER A 125 0.71 2.36 -24.22
N LEU A 126 0.01 2.85 -25.23
CA LEU A 126 -0.61 2.01 -26.25
C LEU A 126 0.48 1.27 -27.03
N GLY A 127 0.45 -0.06 -26.97
CA GLY A 127 1.38 -0.93 -27.68
C GLY A 127 0.67 -2.17 -28.25
N THR A 128 0.41 -3.16 -27.41
CA THR A 128 -0.04 -4.51 -27.84
C THR A 128 -1.50 -4.85 -27.51
N GLY A 129 -2.35 -3.86 -27.22
CA GLY A 129 -3.82 -4.05 -27.17
C GLY A 129 -4.44 -4.61 -25.88
N ASN A 130 -3.66 -4.89 -24.83
CA ASN A 130 -4.18 -5.33 -23.52
C ASN A 130 -4.61 -4.16 -22.61
N VAL A 131 -5.32 -3.17 -23.16
CA VAL A 131 -5.75 -1.97 -22.43
C VAL A 131 -7.28 -1.89 -22.44
N SER A 132 -7.86 -1.60 -21.28
CA SER A 132 -9.31 -1.38 -21.18
C SER A 132 -9.63 0.03 -21.65
N PHE A 133 -9.91 0.21 -22.94
CA PHE A 133 -10.08 1.53 -23.58
C PHE A 133 -10.98 2.51 -22.79
N TRP A 134 -12.11 2.03 -22.28
CA TRP A 134 -13.07 2.85 -21.53
C TRP A 134 -12.68 3.18 -20.09
N HIS A 135 -11.68 2.49 -19.55
CA HIS A 135 -11.32 2.55 -18.14
C HIS A 135 -9.86 2.96 -17.88
N ASP A 136 -9.03 2.94 -18.91
CA ASP A 136 -7.61 3.25 -18.83
C ASP A 136 -7.29 4.59 -19.48
N TRP A 137 -6.58 5.43 -18.73
CA TRP A 137 -6.13 6.70 -19.24
C TRP A 137 -4.93 6.49 -20.18
N CYS A 138 -5.17 6.65 -21.48
CA CYS A 138 -4.16 6.46 -22.53
C CYS A 138 -3.51 7.77 -23.01
N PHE A 139 -4.12 8.91 -22.68
CA PHE A 139 -3.63 10.24 -23.08
C PHE A 139 -3.01 10.96 -21.89
N ARG A 140 -1.70 11.23 -21.95
CA ARG A 140 -1.01 12.08 -20.98
C ARG A 140 -1.63 13.48 -21.07
N LYS A 141 -2.15 14.04 -19.96
CA LYS A 141 -2.33 15.50 -19.92
C LYS A 141 -0.95 16.11 -20.07
N ALA A 142 -0.75 16.92 -21.11
CA ALA A 142 0.45 17.75 -21.22
C ALA A 142 0.57 18.62 -19.95
N PRO A 143 1.80 18.84 -19.45
CA PRO A 143 2.03 19.74 -18.32
C PRO A 143 1.51 21.15 -18.59
#